data_AF-A0A7W0PAC2-F1
#
_entry.id   AF-A0A7W0PAC2-F1
#
_cell.length_a   1.000
_cell.length_b   1.000
_cell.length_c   1.000
_cell.angle_alpha   90.00
_cell.angle_beta   90.00
_cell.angle_gamma   90.00
#
_symmetry.space_group_name_H-M   'P 1'
#
loop_
_entity.id
_entity.type
_entity.pdbx_description
1 polymer ?
#
loop_
_entity_poly.entity_id
_entity_poly.type
_entity_poly.pdbx_seq_one_letter_code
_entity_poly.pdbx_strand_id
1 'polypeptide(L)'
;GCFQMTNQELATCAIEGIPIKVAIINNGNLGMVRQWQTLFYDGRYSNTGLGTLQTEQTRRIPDFVLLAEALGCVGLRCETKADVDMTIEKAMAVNDAPVVVDFCVGQDAQVWPMVPAGTSNDEILAARDVRPVFDESQV
;
A
#
# COMPACT_ATOMS: atom_id res chain seq x y z
N GLY A 1 -3.66 0.44 6.15
CA GLY A 1 -3.36 1.21 7.38
C GLY A 1 -3.96 2.60 7.30
N CYS A 2 -3.21 3.57 6.79
CA CYS A 2 -3.56 5.00 6.79
C CYS A 2 -4.99 5.30 6.30
N PHE A 3 -5.38 4.71 5.17
CA PHE A 3 -6.72 4.92 4.61
C PHE A 3 -7.85 4.61 5.60
N GLN A 4 -7.73 3.58 6.44
CA GLN A 4 -8.77 3.25 7.42
C GLN A 4 -8.97 4.34 8.49
N MET A 5 -7.98 5.20 8.74
CA MET A 5 -8.07 6.24 9.78
C MET A 5 -9.01 7.39 9.37
N THR A 6 -9.14 7.64 8.07
CA THR A 6 -9.89 8.79 7.54
C THR A 6 -10.77 8.42 6.36
N ASN A 7 -11.18 7.15 6.25
CA ASN A 7 -12.00 6.68 5.12
C ASN A 7 -13.37 7.37 5.06
N GLN A 8 -13.88 7.86 6.20
CA GLN A 8 -15.15 8.59 6.26
C GLN A 8 -15.15 9.88 5.42
N GLU A 9 -13.98 10.44 5.11
CA GLU A 9 -13.88 11.64 4.25
C GLU A 9 -14.30 11.38 2.79
N LEU A 10 -14.46 10.10 2.39
CA LEU A 10 -15.09 9.76 1.13
C LEU A 10 -16.55 10.25 1.06
N ALA A 11 -17.27 10.25 2.17
CA ALA A 11 -18.63 10.80 2.21
C ALA A 11 -18.62 12.30 1.90
N THR A 12 -17.65 13.05 2.44
CA THR A 12 -17.43 14.46 2.12
C THR A 12 -17.22 14.64 0.62
N CYS A 13 -16.34 13.83 0.00
CA CYS A 13 -16.08 13.91 -1.43
C CYS A 13 -17.32 13.60 -2.28
N ALA A 14 -18.13 12.61 -1.87
CA ALA A 14 -19.35 12.25 -2.58
C ALA A 14 -20.44 13.33 -2.47
N ILE A 15 -20.64 13.90 -1.27
CA ILE A 15 -21.63 14.97 -1.03
C ILE A 15 -21.27 16.24 -1.79
N GLU A 16 -20.00 16.63 -1.77
CA GLU A 16 -19.52 17.87 -2.41
C GLU A 16 -19.20 17.69 -3.90
N GLY A 17 -19.39 16.49 -4.46
CA GLY A 17 -19.14 16.21 -5.88
C GLY A 17 -17.67 16.38 -6.29
N ILE A 18 -16.73 15.96 -5.43
CA ILE A 18 -15.28 16.07 -5.67
C ILE A 18 -14.75 14.74 -6.24
N PRO A 19 -14.46 14.62 -7.55
CA PRO A 19 -14.19 13.35 -8.22
C PRO A 19 -12.72 12.90 -8.06
N ILE A 20 -12.25 12.77 -6.81
CA ILE A 20 -10.88 12.30 -6.53
C ILE A 20 -10.67 10.83 -6.90
N LYS A 21 -9.40 10.45 -7.11
CA LYS A 21 -8.97 9.06 -7.34
C LYS A 21 -8.13 8.58 -6.17
N VAL A 22 -8.60 7.57 -5.45
CA VAL A 22 -7.91 6.98 -4.31
C VAL A 22 -7.37 5.61 -4.70
N ALA A 23 -6.05 5.50 -4.81
CA ALA A 23 -5.38 4.22 -5.00
C ALA A 23 -4.93 3.66 -3.63
N ILE A 24 -5.61 2.61 -3.17
CA ILE A 24 -5.23 1.90 -1.94
C ILE A 24 -4.22 0.83 -2.32
N ILE A 25 -2.98 0.99 -1.86
CA ILE A 25 -1.95 -0.05 -1.96
C ILE A 25 -2.15 -1.01 -0.78
N ASN A 26 -2.98 -2.03 -0.99
CA ASN A 26 -3.42 -2.94 0.05
C ASN A 26 -2.47 -4.14 0.15
N ASN A 27 -1.56 -4.08 1.11
CA ASN A 27 -0.65 -5.17 1.45
C ASN A 27 -1.11 -5.96 2.70
N GLY A 28 -2.32 -5.71 3.21
CA GLY A 28 -2.86 -6.37 4.40
C GLY A 28 -2.21 -6.00 5.73
N ASN A 29 -1.26 -5.06 5.77
CA ASN A 29 -0.37 -4.86 6.92
C ASN A 29 -0.07 -3.37 7.21
N LEU A 30 0.51 -3.10 8.39
CA LEU A 30 1.28 -1.90 8.68
C LEU A 30 2.68 -2.05 8.06
N GLY A 31 2.76 -1.89 6.73
CA GLY A 31 3.94 -2.27 5.92
C GLY A 31 5.29 -1.77 6.43
N MET A 32 5.40 -0.49 6.78
CA MET A 32 6.67 0.05 7.30
C MET A 32 7.08 -0.60 8.63
N VAL A 33 6.14 -0.76 9.57
CA VAL A 33 6.43 -1.43 10.85
C VAL A 33 6.82 -2.90 10.61
N ARG A 34 6.14 -3.59 9.68
CA ARG A 34 6.45 -4.97 9.28
C ARG A 34 7.86 -5.09 8.67
N GLN A 35 8.28 -4.14 7.84
CA GLN A 35 9.65 -4.10 7.29
C GLN A 35 10.69 -4.02 8.41
N TRP A 36 10.49 -3.11 9.37
CA TRP A 36 11.39 -3.01 10.54
C TRP A 36 11.41 -4.29 11.38
N GLN A 37 10.26 -4.89 11.65
CA GLN A 37 10.17 -6.18 12.34
C GLN A 37 10.88 -7.31 11.58
N THR A 38 10.85 -7.28 10.24
CA THR A 38 11.57 -8.25 9.40
C THR A 38 13.08 -8.07 9.48
N LEU A 39 13.56 -6.82 9.44
CA LEU A 39 14.99 -6.51 9.35
C LEU A 39 15.71 -6.55 10.71
N PHE A 40 15.05 -6.13 11.79
CA PHE A 40 15.72 -5.88 13.08
C PHE A 40 15.16 -6.69 14.26
N TYR A 41 14.09 -7.48 14.05
CA TYR A 41 13.42 -8.24 15.11
C TYR A 41 13.14 -9.69 14.68
N ASP A 42 13.99 -10.29 13.86
CA ASP A 42 13.92 -11.70 13.44
C ASP A 42 12.57 -12.10 12.81
N GLY A 43 11.87 -11.17 12.15
CA GLY A 43 10.54 -11.43 11.59
C GLY A 43 9.45 -11.64 12.64
N ARG A 44 9.66 -11.21 13.89
CA ARG A 44 8.65 -11.25 14.94
C ARG A 44 7.60 -10.16 14.72
N TYR A 45 6.52 -10.54 14.05
CA TYR A 45 5.43 -9.62 13.72
C TYR A 45 4.51 -9.37 14.91
N SER A 46 4.57 -8.15 15.48
CA SER A 46 3.69 -7.73 16.57
C SER A 46 2.66 -6.73 16.06
N ASN A 47 1.39 -7.13 16.03
CA ASN A 47 0.23 -6.27 15.76
C ASN A 47 0.29 -5.48 14.43
N THR A 48 0.98 -6.00 13.42
CA THR A 48 1.11 -5.36 12.10
C THR A 48 0.10 -5.88 11.07
N GLY A 49 -0.44 -7.08 11.26
CA GLY A 49 -1.48 -7.63 10.38
C GLY A 49 -2.81 -6.90 10.56
N LEU A 50 -3.38 -6.41 9.47
CA LEU A 50 -4.64 -5.66 9.47
C LEU A 50 -5.83 -6.49 8.98
N GLY A 51 -5.60 -7.66 8.39
CA GLY A 51 -6.67 -8.51 7.85
C GLY A 51 -7.38 -7.89 6.63
N THR A 52 -6.88 -6.82 6.03
CA THR A 52 -7.57 -6.15 4.91
C THR A 52 -7.33 -6.81 3.56
N LEU A 53 -6.51 -7.86 3.51
CA LEU A 53 -6.25 -8.65 2.30
C LEU A 53 -6.85 -10.04 2.52
N GLN A 54 -7.44 -10.61 1.48
CA GLN A 54 -7.92 -11.99 1.53
C GLN A 54 -6.71 -12.93 1.42
N THR A 55 -6.53 -13.81 2.41
CA THR A 55 -5.56 -14.91 2.36
C THR A 55 -6.25 -16.20 2.81
N GLU A 56 -5.51 -17.29 2.93
CA GLU A 56 -6.03 -18.51 3.57
C GLU A 56 -6.36 -18.28 5.06
N GLN A 57 -5.65 -17.35 5.71
CA GLN A 57 -5.72 -17.11 7.16
C GLN A 57 -6.50 -15.84 7.53
N THR A 58 -6.82 -14.97 6.58
CA THR A 58 -7.45 -13.67 6.82
C THR A 58 -8.69 -13.48 5.96
N ARG A 59 -9.70 -12.81 6.52
CA ARG A 59 -10.89 -12.36 5.81
C ARG A 59 -10.71 -10.89 5.47
N ARG A 60 -10.93 -10.49 4.22
CA ARG A 60 -10.84 -9.10 3.75
C ARG A 60 -11.80 -8.18 4.52
N ILE A 61 -11.34 -7.63 5.65
CA ILE A 61 -12.16 -6.81 6.53
C ILE A 61 -11.37 -5.54 6.92
N PRO A 62 -11.87 -4.34 6.60
CA PRO A 62 -13.05 -4.07 5.75
C PRO A 62 -12.81 -4.45 4.28
N ASP A 63 -13.88 -4.71 3.53
CA ASP A 63 -13.83 -4.72 2.07
C ASP A 63 -13.90 -3.28 1.56
N PHE A 64 -12.80 -2.78 0.99
CA PHE A 64 -12.70 -1.39 0.56
C PHE A 64 -13.57 -1.03 -0.64
N VAL A 65 -13.95 -2.00 -1.48
CA VAL A 65 -14.88 -1.77 -2.60
C VAL A 65 -16.26 -1.50 -2.03
N LEU A 66 -16.73 -2.40 -1.16
CA LEU A 66 -18.04 -2.25 -0.52
C LEU A 66 -18.11 -1.00 0.37
N LEU A 67 -17.02 -0.67 1.07
CA LEU A 67 -16.92 0.55 1.86
C LEU A 67 -17.03 1.80 0.98
N ALA A 68 -16.35 1.83 -0.17
CA ALA A 68 -16.42 2.95 -1.10
C ALA A 68 -17.84 3.15 -1.64
N GLU A 69 -18.50 2.06 -2.05
CA GLU A 69 -19.88 2.08 -2.52
C GLU A 69 -20.85 2.59 -1.44
N ALA A 70 -20.68 2.11 -0.21
CA ALA A 70 -21.49 2.57 0.93
C ALA A 70 -21.31 4.06 1.25
N LEU A 71 -20.16 4.65 0.89
CA LEU A 71 -19.84 6.07 1.07
C LEU A 71 -20.12 6.91 -0.19
N GLY A 72 -20.84 6.37 -1.18
CA GLY A 72 -21.25 7.10 -2.39
C GLY A 72 -20.16 7.23 -3.46
N CYS A 73 -19.12 6.40 -3.40
CA CYS A 73 -18.02 6.38 -4.35
C CYS A 73 -18.11 5.16 -5.29
N VAL A 74 -17.37 5.19 -6.40
CA VAL A 74 -17.15 4.00 -7.22
C VAL A 74 -16.04 3.15 -6.62
N GLY A 75 -16.32 1.88 -6.32
CA GLY A 75 -15.32 0.92 -5.85
C GLY A 75 -14.79 0.05 -6.99
N LEU A 76 -13.46 -0.09 -7.09
CA LEU A 76 -12.79 -0.98 -8.04
C LEU A 76 -11.74 -1.83 -7.32
N ARG A 77 -11.41 -2.98 -7.89
CA ARG A 77 -10.39 -3.89 -7.34
C ARG A 77 -9.47 -4.40 -8.44
N CYS A 78 -8.18 -4.46 -8.11
CA CYS A 78 -7.14 -5.05 -8.94
C CYS A 78 -6.40 -6.12 -8.13
N GLU A 79 -6.51 -7.38 -8.55
CA GLU A 79 -5.88 -8.51 -7.85
C GLU A 79 -4.67 -9.08 -8.57
N THR A 80 -4.57 -8.87 -9.88
CA THR A 80 -3.47 -9.40 -10.68
C THR A 80 -2.72 -8.29 -11.38
N LYS A 81 -1.44 -8.55 -11.71
CA LYS A 81 -0.60 -7.60 -12.46
C LYS A 81 -1.17 -7.29 -13.85
N ALA A 82 -1.84 -8.25 -14.48
CA ALA A 82 -2.40 -8.07 -15.82
C ALA A 82 -3.59 -7.12 -15.85
N ASP A 83 -4.29 -6.98 -14.72
CA ASP A 83 -5.49 -6.14 -14.61
C ASP A 83 -5.18 -4.67 -14.27
N VAL A 84 -3.91 -4.34 -14.01
CA VAL A 84 -3.50 -3.00 -13.53
C VAL A 84 -3.90 -1.91 -14.52
N ASP A 85 -3.46 -2.03 -15.77
CA ASP A 85 -3.70 -1.00 -16.79
C ASP A 85 -5.20 -0.82 -17.03
N MET A 86 -5.93 -1.93 -17.21
CA MET A 86 -7.38 -1.93 -17.38
C MET A 86 -8.11 -1.29 -16.19
N THR A 87 -7.66 -1.55 -14.96
CA THR A 87 -8.30 -1.01 -13.76
C THR A 87 -8.07 0.49 -13.63
N ILE A 88 -6.87 0.96 -13.97
CA ILE A 88 -6.54 2.39 -14.02
C ILE A 88 -7.40 3.08 -15.08
N GLU A 89 -7.51 2.51 -16.29
CA GLU A 89 -8.36 3.04 -17.35
C GLU A 89 -9.83 3.18 -16.90
N LYS A 90 -10.39 2.14 -16.26
CA LYS A 90 -11.75 2.19 -15.69
C LYS A 90 -11.90 3.29 -14.63
N ALA A 91 -10.91 3.46 -13.75
CA ALA A 91 -10.95 4.48 -12.71
C ALA A 91 -10.90 5.90 -13.28
N MET A 92 -10.12 6.10 -14.34
CA MET A 92 -9.94 7.37 -15.03
C MET A 92 -11.11 7.73 -15.95
N ALA A 93 -11.89 6.75 -16.42
CA ALA A 93 -13.07 6.97 -17.25
C ALA A 93 -14.25 7.62 -16.48
N VAL A 94 -14.33 7.40 -15.17
CA VAL A 94 -15.32 8.04 -14.29
C VAL A 94 -14.87 9.47 -14.01
N ASN A 95 -15.70 10.49 -14.25
CA ASN A 95 -15.31 11.91 -14.08
C ASN A 95 -16.25 12.71 -13.18
N ASP A 96 -17.33 12.09 -12.72
CA ASP A 96 -18.46 12.69 -12.02
C ASP A 96 -18.67 12.11 -10.61
N ALA A 97 -17.77 11.23 -10.16
CA ALA A 97 -17.79 10.63 -8.83
C ALA A 97 -16.37 10.34 -8.29
N PRO A 98 -16.17 10.32 -6.96
CA PRO A 98 -14.94 9.81 -6.38
C PRO A 98 -14.78 8.32 -6.68
N VAL A 99 -13.55 7.89 -6.93
CA VAL A 99 -13.22 6.48 -7.23
C VAL A 99 -12.19 5.97 -6.24
N VAL A 100 -12.44 4.79 -5.69
CA VAL A 100 -11.53 4.07 -4.80
C VAL A 100 -11.12 2.77 -5.47
N VAL A 101 -9.82 2.56 -5.61
CA VAL A 101 -9.24 1.35 -6.20
C VAL A 101 -8.45 0.59 -5.14
N ASP A 102 -8.85 -0.64 -4.86
CA ASP A 102 -8.17 -1.59 -3.98
C ASP A 102 -7.15 -2.40 -4.79
N PHE A 103 -5.88 -1.99 -4.77
CA PHE A 103 -4.76 -2.72 -5.38
C PHE A 103 -4.18 -3.72 -4.39
N CYS A 104 -4.43 -5.01 -4.61
CA CYS A 104 -3.87 -6.07 -3.78
C CYS A 104 -2.41 -6.31 -4.16
N VAL A 105 -1.51 -6.13 -3.20
CA VAL A 105 -0.06 -6.30 -3.41
C VAL A 105 0.53 -7.27 -2.40
N GLY A 106 1.72 -7.79 -2.71
CA GLY A 106 2.45 -8.70 -1.82
C GLY A 106 2.78 -8.06 -0.46
N GLN A 107 2.53 -8.80 0.62
CA GLN A 107 2.72 -8.33 2.00
C GLN A 107 4.18 -8.22 2.46
N ASP A 108 5.10 -8.90 1.76
CA ASP A 108 6.52 -8.98 2.13
C ASP A 108 7.40 -8.06 1.25
N ALA A 109 6.78 -7.19 0.45
CA ALA A 109 7.50 -6.16 -0.29
C ALA A 109 8.18 -5.18 0.68
N GLN A 110 9.46 -4.89 0.42
CA GLN A 110 10.28 -3.99 1.22
C GLN A 110 10.69 -2.78 0.38
N VAL A 111 10.83 -1.64 1.05
CA VAL A 111 11.31 -0.39 0.42
C VAL A 111 12.82 -0.37 0.44
N TRP A 112 13.41 -0.23 -0.75
CA TRP A 112 14.85 -0.08 -0.97
C TRP A 112 15.10 1.10 -1.93
N PRO A 113 16.27 1.75 -1.87
CA PRO A 113 17.36 1.51 -0.93
C PRO A 113 17.03 2.02 0.48
N MET A 114 17.78 1.56 1.50
CA MET A 114 17.59 1.96 2.89
C MET A 114 18.93 2.18 3.58
N VAL A 115 19.06 3.31 4.31
CA VAL A 115 20.15 3.53 5.26
C VAL A 115 19.59 3.21 6.67
N PRO A 116 20.16 2.23 7.39
CA PRO A 116 19.73 1.92 8.75
C PRO A 116 19.85 3.13 9.69
N ALA A 117 18.91 3.28 10.62
CA ALA A 117 18.94 4.40 11.55
C ALA A 117 20.21 4.38 12.41
N GLY A 118 20.87 5.55 12.52
CA GLY A 118 22.10 5.70 13.28
C GLY A 118 23.38 5.27 12.53
N THR A 119 23.31 4.98 11.23
CA THR A 119 24.49 4.64 10.40
C THR A 119 24.85 5.77 9.42
N SER A 120 26.05 5.70 8.83
CA SER A 120 26.46 6.63 7.75
C SER A 120 25.66 6.36 6.47
N ASN A 121 25.53 7.37 5.61
CA ASN A 121 24.95 7.21 4.28
C ASN A 121 25.72 6.19 3.42
N ASP A 122 26.99 5.94 3.73
CA ASP A 122 27.81 4.95 3.02
C ASP A 122 27.33 3.51 3.27
N GLU A 123 26.63 3.26 4.40
CA GLU A 123 26.08 1.96 4.78
C GLU A 123 24.69 1.70 4.16
N ILE A 124 24.41 2.34 3.02
CA ILE A 124 23.19 2.13 2.26
C ILE A 124 23.06 0.69 1.77
N LEU A 125 21.86 0.13 1.89
CA LEU A 125 21.50 -1.18 1.39
C LEU A 125 20.64 -1.03 0.12
N ALA A 126 21.06 -1.66 -0.98
CA ALA A 126 20.33 -1.72 -2.24
C ALA A 126 19.24 -2.82 -2.25
N ALA A 127 19.47 -3.88 -1.48
CA ALA A 127 18.51 -4.94 -1.19
C ALA A 127 18.87 -5.54 0.18
N ARG A 128 18.08 -6.51 0.64
CA ARG A 128 18.36 -7.21 1.90
C ARG A 128 19.78 -7.78 1.89
N ASP A 129 20.60 -7.33 2.83
CA ASP A 129 22.01 -7.72 2.99
C ASP A 129 22.91 -7.42 1.78
N VAL A 130 22.51 -6.50 0.89
CA VAL A 130 23.29 -6.10 -0.29
C VAL A 130 23.62 -4.61 -0.24
N ARG A 131 24.92 -4.28 -0.13
CA ARG A 131 25.45 -2.91 -0.26
C ARG A 131 25.84 -2.63 -1.73
N PRO A 132 25.57 -1.43 -2.28
CA PRO A 132 26.10 -1.05 -3.58
C PRO A 132 27.63 -1.09 -3.60
N VAL A 133 28.21 -1.47 -4.73
CA VAL A 133 29.65 -1.31 -4.95
C VAL A 133 29.91 0.15 -5.31
N PHE A 134 30.69 0.84 -4.48
CA PHE A 134 31.19 2.17 -4.80
C PHE A 134 32.53 2.04 -5.51
N ASP A 135 32.71 2.74 -6.63
CA ASP A 135 33.99 2.81 -7.31
C ASP A 135 34.88 3.79 -6.54
N GLU A 136 35.80 3.28 -5.73
CA GLU A 136 36.74 4.07 -4.93
C GLU A 136 37.80 4.81 -5.79
N SER A 137 37.77 4.66 -7.12
CA SER A 137 38.76 5.24 -8.04
C SER A 137 38.51 6.69 -8.47
N GLN A 138 37.49 7.38 -7.93
CA GLN A 138 37.18 8.78 -8.26
C GLN A 138 37.37 9.78 -7.09
N VAL A 139 38.40 9.60 -6.27
CA VAL A 139 38.87 10.63 -5.32
C VAL A 139 40.34 10.98 -5.59
#